data_AF-A0A1Z4QY99-F1
#
_entry.id   AF-A0A1Z4QY99-F1
#
_cell.length_a   1.000
_cell.length_b   1.000
_cell.length_c   1.000
_cell.angle_alpha   90.00
_cell.angle_beta   90.00
_cell.angle_gamma   90.00
#
_symmetry.space_group_name_H-M   'P 1'
#
loop_
_entity.id
_entity.type
_entity.pdbx_description
1 polymer ?
#
loop_
_entity_poly.entity_id
_entity_poly.type
_entity_poly.pdbx_seq_one_letter_code
_entity_poly.pdbx_strand_id
1 'polypeptide(L)'
;MSVPDIQADESSQINKKSWKIKLLYDGECPLCVREVNFLKRRDGGRGLVAFVDIADINYNPEANSGIDFETAMGRIHAILADGSIITNVEVFRRIYGTLGMGWVYAITKLPIIGFIAEKIYAIWADFRLALTGREDLSTIIAQRQKLKNQAECPVDGENQSRCRI
;
A
#
# COMPACT_ATOMS: atom_id res chain seq x y z
N MET A 1 -28.62 -38.17 -27.12
CA MET A 1 -28.82 -36.79 -26.64
C MET A 1 -27.90 -36.59 -25.45
N SER A 2 -26.63 -36.23 -25.66
CA SER A 2 -26.13 -34.85 -25.84
C SER A 2 -26.37 -34.01 -24.58
N VAL A 3 -25.31 -33.88 -23.79
CA VAL A 3 -25.16 -33.03 -22.59
C VAL A 3 -25.19 -31.54 -22.99
N PRO A 4 -25.35 -30.60 -22.04
CA PRO A 4 -24.12 -30.03 -21.49
C PRO A 4 -24.13 -29.78 -19.98
N ASP A 5 -23.04 -30.23 -19.35
CA ASP A 5 -22.44 -29.68 -18.13
C ASP A 5 -22.06 -28.22 -18.41
N ILE A 6 -22.57 -27.28 -17.60
CA ILE A 6 -22.03 -25.93 -17.51
C ILE A 6 -22.13 -25.49 -16.04
N GLN A 7 -21.00 -25.58 -15.33
CA GLN A 7 -20.51 -24.40 -14.63
C GLN A 7 -18.99 -24.48 -14.52
N ALA A 8 -18.38 -23.97 -15.59
CA ALA A 8 -16.97 -23.68 -15.68
C ALA A 8 -16.62 -22.43 -14.84
N ASP A 9 -15.57 -22.57 -14.05
CA ASP A 9 -14.42 -21.66 -14.07
C ASP A 9 -14.61 -20.21 -13.57
N GLU A 10 -14.86 -20.06 -12.26
CA GLU A 10 -14.55 -18.81 -11.52
C GLU A 10 -13.02 -18.56 -11.36
N SER A 11 -12.18 -19.48 -11.84
CA SER A 11 -10.71 -19.43 -11.78
C SER A 11 -10.05 -18.66 -12.94
N SER A 12 -10.83 -18.18 -13.92
CA SER A 12 -10.32 -17.60 -15.17
C SER A 12 -10.17 -16.07 -15.20
N GLN A 13 -10.27 -15.39 -14.05
CA GLN A 13 -9.87 -13.98 -13.93
C GLN A 13 -8.68 -13.76 -12.98
N ILE A 14 -7.79 -14.75 -12.86
CA ILE A 14 -6.38 -14.47 -12.54
C ILE A 14 -5.80 -13.76 -13.76
N ASN A 15 -6.19 -12.50 -13.95
CA ASN A 15 -5.55 -11.58 -14.87
C ASN A 15 -4.09 -11.53 -14.44
N LYS A 16 -3.24 -12.28 -15.15
CA LYS A 16 -1.90 -12.67 -14.76
C LYS A 16 -1.10 -11.42 -14.40
N LYS A 17 -1.14 -11.04 -13.13
CA LYS A 17 -0.52 -9.81 -12.64
C LYS A 17 0.96 -9.90 -13.03
N SER A 18 1.48 -8.86 -13.68
CA SER A 18 2.89 -8.80 -14.07
C SER A 18 3.83 -8.78 -12.85
N TRP A 19 3.30 -8.31 -11.72
CA TRP A 19 3.96 -8.29 -10.42
C TRP A 19 3.60 -9.50 -9.55
N LYS A 20 4.48 -9.83 -8.60
CA LYS A 20 4.29 -10.90 -7.60
C LYS A 20 3.71 -10.38 -6.29
N ILE A 21 4.05 -9.14 -5.95
CA ILE A 21 3.61 -8.44 -4.75
C ILE A 21 3.41 -6.96 -5.07
N LYS A 22 2.35 -6.35 -4.54
CA LYS A 22 2.08 -4.92 -4.63
C LYS A 22 2.23 -4.30 -3.25
N LEU A 23 3.20 -3.41 -3.07
CA LEU A 23 3.47 -2.68 -1.84
C LEU A 23 2.69 -1.36 -1.81
N LEU A 24 1.86 -1.18 -0.78
CA LEU A 24 1.26 0.11 -0.45
C LEU A 24 2.20 0.86 0.51
N TYR A 25 2.67 2.04 0.12
CA TYR A 25 3.61 2.83 0.90
C TYR A 25 3.19 4.29 0.98
N ASP A 26 3.65 4.98 2.02
CA ASP A 26 3.41 6.40 2.22
C ASP A 26 4.55 7.24 1.60
N GLY A 27 4.25 7.94 0.50
CA GLY A 27 5.19 8.82 -0.19
C GLY A 27 5.56 10.10 0.55
N GLU A 28 4.81 10.49 1.57
CA GLU A 28 5.12 11.65 2.41
C GLU A 28 5.93 11.27 3.66
N CYS A 29 6.26 9.99 3.83
CA CYS A 29 7.13 9.49 4.89
C CYS A 29 8.58 9.32 4.37
N PRO A 30 9.55 10.16 4.75
CA PRO A 30 10.91 10.10 4.20
C PRO A 30 11.63 8.76 4.40
N LEU A 31 11.38 8.10 5.54
CA LEU A 31 11.90 6.76 5.82
C LEU A 31 11.30 5.70 4.89
N CYS A 32 9.99 5.78 4.66
CA CYS A 32 9.25 4.89 3.79
C CYS A 32 9.74 5.05 2.33
N VAL A 33 9.91 6.29 1.86
CA VAL A 33 10.44 6.60 0.53
C VAL A 33 11.88 6.09 0.35
N ARG A 34 12.74 6.27 1.37
CA ARG A 34 14.12 5.77 1.33
C ARG A 34 14.15 4.25 1.14
N GLU A 35 13.32 3.52 1.88
CA GLU A 35 13.18 2.08 1.76
C GLU A 35 12.63 1.69 0.38
N VAL A 36 11.55 2.32 -0.08
CA VAL A 36 10.96 2.05 -1.41
C VAL A 36 11.95 2.30 -2.54
N ASN A 37 12.77 3.34 -2.46
CA ASN A 37 13.82 3.61 -3.45
C ASN A 37 14.90 2.52 -3.45
N PHE A 38 15.27 1.99 -2.28
CA PHE A 38 16.14 0.82 -2.20
C PHE A 38 15.50 -0.42 -2.85
N LEU A 39 14.24 -0.69 -2.54
CA LEU A 39 13.50 -1.82 -3.12
C LEU A 39 13.34 -1.70 -4.63
N LYS A 40 13.02 -0.51 -5.16
CA LYS A 40 12.96 -0.23 -6.61
C LYS A 40 14.30 -0.50 -7.31
N ARG A 41 15.41 -0.04 -6.73
CA ARG A 41 16.76 -0.34 -7.25
C ARG A 41 17.05 -1.85 -7.26
N ARG A 42 16.62 -2.57 -6.22
CA ARG A 42 16.82 -4.02 -6.12
C ARG A 42 15.91 -4.82 -7.05
N ASP A 43 14.69 -4.36 -7.29
CA ASP A 43 13.81 -4.90 -8.32
C ASP A 43 14.46 -4.78 -9.70
N GLY A 44 15.14 -3.66 -9.97
CA GLY A 44 15.99 -3.51 -11.15
C GLY A 44 15.21 -3.55 -12.46
N GLY A 45 13.94 -3.10 -12.44
CA GLY A 45 13.07 -3.06 -13.61
C GLY A 45 12.41 -4.40 -13.96
N ARG A 46 12.57 -5.44 -13.14
CA ARG A 46 11.90 -6.75 -13.35
C ARG A 46 10.39 -6.67 -13.16
N GLY A 47 9.90 -5.66 -12.45
CA GLY A 47 8.47 -5.48 -12.18
C GLY A 47 7.90 -6.53 -11.23
N LEU A 48 8.74 -7.14 -10.38
CA LEU A 48 8.26 -8.15 -9.43
C LEU A 48 7.46 -7.52 -8.30
N VAL A 49 7.76 -6.26 -7.98
CA VAL A 49 7.06 -5.46 -6.98
C VAL A 49 6.35 -4.30 -7.67
N ALA A 50 5.03 -4.23 -7.54
CA ALA A 50 4.28 -3.01 -7.86
C ALA A 50 4.31 -2.08 -6.65
N PHE A 51 4.58 -0.79 -6.85
CA PHE A 51 4.65 0.20 -5.77
C PHE A 51 3.50 1.18 -5.93
N VAL A 52 2.68 1.34 -4.90
CA VAL A 52 1.54 2.26 -4.89
C VAL A 52 1.71 3.23 -3.74
N ASP A 53 1.76 4.52 -4.09
CA ASP A 53 1.80 5.60 -3.13
C ASP A 53 0.40 5.88 -2.60
N ILE A 54 0.19 5.73 -1.29
CA ILE A 54 -1.10 6.00 -0.65
C ILE A 54 -1.32 7.50 -0.42
N ALA A 55 -0.25 8.30 -0.42
CA ALA A 55 -0.34 9.74 -0.27
C ALA A 55 -0.90 10.41 -1.54
N ASP A 56 -0.79 9.76 -2.71
CA ASP A 56 -1.38 10.25 -3.96
C ASP A 56 -2.87 10.58 -3.78
N ILE A 57 -3.31 11.76 -4.19
CA ILE A 57 -4.70 12.22 -4.08
C ILE A 57 -5.67 11.29 -4.84
N ASN A 58 -5.18 10.66 -5.90
CA ASN A 58 -5.91 9.71 -6.75
C ASN A 58 -5.80 8.26 -6.26
N TYR A 59 -5.23 8.01 -5.08
CA TYR A 59 -5.22 6.67 -4.49
C TYR A 59 -6.66 6.10 -4.42
N ASN A 60 -6.85 4.96 -5.08
CA ASN A 60 -8.11 4.26 -5.21
C ASN A 60 -8.10 2.97 -4.35
N PRO A 61 -8.93 2.87 -3.29
CA PRO A 61 -9.06 1.67 -2.48
C PRO A 61 -9.54 0.43 -3.27
N GLU A 62 -10.46 0.60 -4.23
CA GLU A 62 -11.02 -0.52 -5.00
C GLU A 62 -9.95 -1.22 -5.84
N ALA A 63 -9.02 -0.44 -6.41
CA ALA A 63 -7.86 -0.98 -7.15
C ALA A 63 -6.82 -1.66 -6.23
N ASN A 64 -6.95 -1.51 -4.92
CA ASN A 64 -6.00 -1.94 -3.89
C ASN A 64 -6.69 -2.77 -2.80
N SER A 65 -7.54 -3.71 -3.23
CA SER A 65 -8.20 -4.70 -2.36
C SER A 65 -9.09 -4.10 -1.27
N GLY A 66 -9.70 -2.94 -1.54
CA GLY A 66 -10.59 -2.26 -0.60
C GLY A 66 -9.88 -1.57 0.56
N ILE A 67 -8.54 -1.52 0.55
CA ILE A 67 -7.77 -0.87 1.62
C ILE A 67 -7.89 0.64 1.45
N ASP A 68 -8.68 1.28 2.32
CA ASP A 68 -8.84 2.73 2.31
C ASP A 68 -7.56 3.46 2.78
N PHE A 69 -7.53 4.78 2.59
CA PHE A 69 -6.38 5.61 2.93
C PHE A 69 -6.05 5.57 4.43
N GLU A 70 -7.04 5.64 5.30
CA GLU A 70 -6.84 5.65 6.75
C GLU A 70 -6.29 4.31 7.24
N THR A 71 -6.86 3.20 6.77
CA THR A 71 -6.37 1.85 7.02
C THR A 71 -4.92 1.69 6.53
N ALA A 72 -4.61 2.14 5.31
CA ALA A 72 -3.26 2.08 4.76
C ALA A 72 -2.26 2.98 5.51
N MET A 73 -2.72 4.08 6.10
CA MET A 73 -1.90 4.98 6.91
C MET A 73 -1.55 4.37 8.27
N GLY A 74 -2.43 3.54 8.84
CA GLY A 74 -2.23 2.91 10.14
C GLY A 74 -1.08 1.90 10.16
N ARG A 75 -0.98 1.03 9.14
CA ARG A 75 0.09 0.01 9.05
C ARG A 75 0.52 -0.22 7.61
N ILE A 76 1.71 -0.80 7.41
CA ILE A 76 2.18 -1.19 6.07
C ILE A 76 1.38 -2.38 5.55
N HIS A 77 1.03 -2.32 4.28
CA HIS A 77 0.24 -3.34 3.59
C HIS A 77 0.93 -3.77 2.30
N ALA A 78 0.78 -5.05 1.95
CA ALA A 78 1.04 -5.52 0.61
C ALA A 78 -0.01 -6.54 0.15
N ILE A 79 -0.23 -6.57 -1.16
CA ILE A 79 -1.19 -7.44 -1.82
C ILE A 79 -0.41 -8.44 -2.66
N LEU A 80 -0.63 -9.73 -2.44
CA LEU A 80 -0.03 -10.81 -3.22
C LEU A 80 -0.77 -11.00 -4.55
N ALA A 81 -0.13 -11.67 -5.51
CA ALA A 81 -0.71 -11.89 -6.83
C ALA A 81 -2.02 -12.71 -6.81
N ASP A 82 -2.24 -13.50 -5.75
CA ASP A 82 -3.49 -14.25 -5.51
C ASP A 82 -4.59 -13.41 -4.83
N GLY A 83 -4.32 -12.13 -4.53
CA GLY A 83 -5.24 -11.22 -3.86
C GLY A 83 -5.09 -11.17 -2.34
N SER A 84 -4.30 -12.06 -1.73
CA SER A 84 -4.09 -12.09 -0.28
C SER A 84 -3.43 -10.80 0.22
N ILE A 85 -3.92 -10.29 1.35
CA ILE A 85 -3.38 -9.09 2.01
C ILE A 85 -2.46 -9.53 3.15
N ILE A 86 -1.26 -8.94 3.19
CA ILE A 86 -0.30 -9.12 4.28
C ILE A 86 0.07 -7.76 4.88
N THR A 87 0.44 -7.74 6.16
CA THR A 87 0.73 -6.51 6.90
C THR A 87 2.00 -6.62 7.74
N ASN A 88 2.45 -5.49 8.28
CA ASN A 88 3.55 -5.41 9.25
C ASN A 88 4.87 -6.03 8.73
N VAL A 89 5.60 -6.70 9.61
CA VAL A 89 6.90 -7.32 9.31
C VAL A 89 6.81 -8.36 8.19
N GLU A 90 5.65 -9.01 8.00
CA GLU A 90 5.47 -9.96 6.90
C GLU A 90 5.60 -9.29 5.52
N VAL A 91 5.18 -8.03 5.37
CA VAL A 91 5.34 -7.28 4.11
C VAL A 91 6.80 -7.23 3.71
N PHE A 92 7.68 -6.79 4.62
CA PHE A 92 9.12 -6.74 4.36
C PHE A 92 9.68 -8.12 4.07
N ARG A 93 9.33 -9.14 4.87
CA ARG A 93 9.78 -10.52 4.66
C ARG A 93 9.45 -11.03 3.24
N ARG A 94 8.23 -10.79 2.77
CA ARG A 94 7.75 -11.25 1.47
C ARG A 94 8.42 -10.48 0.34
N ILE A 95 8.52 -9.16 0.44
CA ILE A 95 9.19 -8.32 -0.57
C ILE A 95 10.66 -8.68 -0.70
N TYR A 96 11.39 -8.78 0.42
CA TYR A 96 12.81 -9.15 0.40
C TYR A 96 13.01 -10.55 -0.19
N GLY A 97 12.13 -11.50 0.15
CA GLY A 97 12.10 -12.82 -0.48
C GLY A 97 11.91 -12.75 -2.00
N THR A 98 10.90 -12.01 -2.46
CA THR A 98 10.62 -11.79 -3.90
C THR A 98 11.79 -11.15 -4.63
N LEU A 99 12.52 -10.25 -3.98
CA LEU A 99 13.66 -9.56 -4.56
C LEU A 99 14.98 -10.35 -4.46
N GLY A 100 14.98 -11.57 -3.91
CA GLY A 100 16.18 -12.42 -3.79
C GLY A 100 17.10 -12.04 -2.63
N MET A 101 16.55 -11.41 -1.59
CA MET A 101 17.23 -11.03 -0.34
C MET A 101 16.70 -11.80 0.86
N GLY A 102 16.15 -13.00 0.64
CA GLY A 102 15.57 -13.82 1.71
C GLY A 102 16.54 -14.16 2.85
N TRP A 103 17.85 -14.10 2.61
CA TRP A 103 18.89 -14.31 3.62
C TRP A 103 18.90 -13.24 4.71
N VAL A 104 18.57 -11.98 4.37
CA VAL A 104 18.52 -10.85 5.34
C VAL A 104 17.51 -11.14 6.45
N TYR A 105 16.36 -11.72 6.09
CA TYR A 105 15.29 -12.08 7.01
C TYR A 105 15.33 -13.54 7.49
N ALA A 106 16.26 -14.36 6.99
CA ALA A 106 16.46 -15.70 7.56
C ALA A 106 16.91 -15.60 9.04
N ILE A 107 17.64 -14.54 9.38
CA ILE A 107 18.08 -14.22 10.74
C ILE A 107 16.89 -13.90 11.66
N THR A 108 15.86 -13.21 11.13
CA THR A 108 14.68 -12.82 11.92
C THR A 108 13.65 -13.94 12.09
N LYS A 109 13.87 -15.13 11.51
CA LYS A 109 12.97 -16.30 11.66
C LYS A 109 13.04 -16.92 13.06
N LEU A 110 14.01 -16.54 13.88
CA LEU A 110 14.03 -16.94 15.29
C LEU A 110 12.81 -16.29 15.98
N PRO A 111 11.94 -17.08 16.65
CA PRO A 111 10.64 -16.61 17.14
C PRO A 111 10.76 -15.39 18.06
N ILE A 112 11.84 -15.33 18.85
CA ILE A 112 12.14 -14.20 19.74
C ILE A 112 12.44 -12.92 18.95
N ILE A 113 13.24 -13.02 17.89
CA ILE A 113 13.63 -11.87 17.05
C ILE A 113 12.43 -11.38 16.26
N GLY A 114 11.62 -12.29 15.72
CA GLY A 114 10.37 -11.95 15.03
C GLY A 114 9.41 -11.16 15.92
N PHE A 115 9.19 -11.62 17.15
CA PHE A 115 8.34 -10.92 18.12
C PHE A 115 8.85 -9.51 18.45
N ILE A 116 10.17 -9.36 18.67
CA ILE A 116 10.79 -8.06 18.95
C ILE A 116 10.62 -7.13 17.74
N ALA A 117 10.86 -7.62 16.53
CA ALA A 117 10.72 -6.84 15.30
C ALA A 117 9.28 -6.35 15.10
N GLU A 118 8.28 -7.18 15.40
CA GLU A 118 6.87 -6.78 15.34
C GLU A 118 6.53 -5.67 16.34
N LYS A 119 7.07 -5.75 17.56
CA LYS A 119 6.86 -4.71 18.59
C LYS A 119 7.52 -3.39 18.21
N ILE A 120 8.78 -3.43 17.75
CA ILE A 120 9.48 -2.24 17.27
C ILE A 120 8.72 -1.62 16.09
N TYR A 121 8.25 -2.45 15.16
CA TYR A 121 7.47 -1.97 14.01
C TYR A 121 6.15 -1.32 14.44
N ALA A 122 5.42 -1.91 15.38
CA ALA A 122 4.16 -1.34 15.88
C ALA A 122 4.39 0.05 16.50
N ILE A 123 5.39 0.17 17.37
CA ILE A 123 5.76 1.46 17.98
C ILE A 123 6.14 2.47 16.88
N TRP A 124 7.01 2.08 15.94
CA TRP A 124 7.36 2.97 14.85
C TRP A 124 6.14 3.41 14.05
N ALA A 125 5.22 2.50 13.71
CA ALA A 125 4.03 2.81 12.93
C ALA A 125 3.15 3.86 13.64
N ASP A 126 2.96 3.72 14.95
CA ASP A 126 2.16 4.64 15.77
C ASP A 126 2.82 6.02 15.91
N PHE A 127 4.15 6.06 16.00
CA PHE A 127 4.91 7.30 16.20
C PHE A 127 5.42 7.95 14.91
N ARG A 128 5.30 7.29 13.74
CA ARG A 128 5.98 7.75 12.50
C ARG A 128 5.58 9.16 12.09
N LEU A 129 4.31 9.54 12.25
CA LEU A 129 3.85 10.88 11.89
C LEU A 129 4.55 11.94 12.72
N ALA A 130 4.51 11.81 14.06
CA ALA A 130 5.20 12.71 14.97
C ALA A 130 6.71 12.73 14.74
N LEU A 131 7.34 11.56 14.57
CA LEU A 131 8.79 11.44 14.39
C LEU A 131 9.28 12.02 13.05
N THR A 132 8.41 12.05 12.04
CA THR A 132 8.71 12.64 10.72
C THR A 132 8.24 14.08 10.60
N GLY A 133 7.79 14.71 11.69
CA GLY A 133 7.34 16.10 11.72
C GLY A 133 6.03 16.35 11.00
N ARG A 134 5.20 15.31 10.83
CA ARG A 134 3.90 15.40 10.18
C ARG A 134 2.80 15.71 11.18
N GLU A 135 1.72 16.27 10.64
CA GLU A 135 0.47 16.47 11.36
C GLU A 135 -0.14 15.14 11.79
N ASP A 136 -1.08 15.20 12.72
CA ASP A 136 -1.80 14.00 13.16
C ASP A 136 -2.68 13.45 12.03
N LEU A 137 -3.07 12.17 12.16
CA LEU A 137 -3.81 11.48 11.12
C LEU A 137 -5.16 12.15 10.81
N SER A 138 -5.86 12.70 11.81
CA SER A 138 -7.16 13.33 11.59
C SER A 138 -7.03 14.61 10.76
N THR A 139 -5.99 15.40 11.01
CA THR A 139 -5.68 16.59 10.22
C THR A 139 -5.29 16.23 8.78
N ILE A 140 -4.49 15.19 8.58
CA ILE A 140 -4.14 14.69 7.24
C ILE A 140 -5.39 14.25 6.48
N ILE A 141 -6.31 13.53 7.12
CA ILE A 141 -7.57 13.08 6.52
C ILE A 141 -8.44 14.30 6.12
N ALA A 142 -8.57 15.28 7.01
CA ALA A 142 -9.36 16.49 6.74
C ALA A 142 -8.77 17.31 5.57
N GLN A 143 -7.45 17.48 5.53
CA GLN A 143 -6.77 18.14 4.42
C GLN A 143 -6.99 17.39 3.10
N ARG A 144 -6.87 16.06 3.12
CA ARG A 144 -7.11 15.22 1.93
C ARG A 144 -8.53 15.34 1.41
N GLN A 145 -9.53 15.32 2.29
CA GLN A 145 -10.95 15.49 1.91
C GLN A 145 -11.18 16.87 1.28
N LYS A 146 -10.61 17.93 1.87
CA LYS A 146 -10.70 19.28 1.30
C LYS A 146 -10.10 19.36 -0.10
N LEU A 147 -8.94 18.76 -0.32
CA LEU A 147 -8.29 18.73 -1.63
C LEU A 147 -9.14 17.98 -2.67
N LYS A 148 -9.75 16.85 -2.30
CA LYS A 148 -10.66 16.11 -3.19
C LYS A 148 -11.89 16.94 -3.57
N ASN A 149 -12.54 17.56 -2.60
CA ASN A 149 -13.72 18.39 -2.84
C ASN A 149 -13.41 19.60 -3.74
N GLN A 150 -12.20 20.16 -3.64
CA GLN A 150 -11.75 21.25 -4.51
C GLN A 150 -11.45 20.79 -5.93
N ALA A 151 -10.90 19.58 -6.11
CA ALA A 151 -10.62 18.99 -7.41
C ALA A 151 -11.90 18.58 -8.17
N GLU A 152 -13.00 18.35 -7.46
CA GLU A 152 -14.31 18.00 -8.03
C GLU A 152 -15.21 19.23 -8.34
N CYS A 153 -14.87 20.46 -7.90
CA CYS A 153 -15.61 21.68 -8.29
C CYS A 153 -15.41 21.92 -9.82
N PRO A 154 -16.47 21.90 -10.67
CA PRO A 154 -16.33 22.21 -12.08
C PRO A 154 -15.91 23.67 -12.27
N VAL A 155 -14.85 23.91 -13.04
CA VAL A 155 -14.43 25.24 -13.51
C VAL A 155 -15.23 25.59 -14.76
N ASP A 156 -16.55 25.59 -14.62
CA ASP A 156 -17.46 26.04 -15.65
C ASP A 156 -17.78 27.49 -15.29
N GLY A 157 -17.37 28.43 -16.14
CA GLY A 157 -17.60 29.86 -15.95
C GLY A 157 -19.07 30.15 -15.62
N GLU A 158 -19.28 31.13 -14.75
CA GLU A 158 -20.57 31.58 -14.21
C GLU A 158 -21.09 30.80 -12.99
N ASN A 159 -20.36 30.91 -11.87
CA ASN A 159 -20.84 31.51 -10.61
C ASN A 159 -19.96 31.00 -9.46
N GLN A 160 -18.82 31.67 -9.26
CA GLN A 160 -17.74 31.35 -8.33
C GLN A 160 -18.11 31.55 -6.84
N SER A 161 -19.40 31.54 -6.52
CA SER A 161 -19.95 31.91 -5.21
C SER A 161 -20.23 30.73 -4.28
N ARG A 162 -20.05 29.47 -4.74
CA ARG A 162 -20.49 28.26 -3.99
C ARG A 162 -19.38 27.29 -3.54
N CYS A 163 -18.11 27.51 -3.89
CA CYS A 163 -17.00 26.85 -3.19
C CYS A 163 -16.40 27.87 -2.18
N ARG A 164 -17.16 28.23 -1.13
CA ARG A 164 -16.64 28.97 0.04
C ARG A 164 -16.56 28.00 1.22
N ILE A 165 -15.36 27.91 1.80
CA ILE A 165 -15.11 27.29 3.11
C ILE A 165 -15.93 28.03 4.17
#